data_AF-B5X5S7-F1
#
_entry.id   AF-B5X5S7-F1
#
_cell.length_a   1.000
_cell.length_b   1.000
_cell.length_c   1.000
_cell.angle_alpha   90.00
_cell.angle_beta   90.00
_cell.angle_gamma   90.00
#
_symmetry.space_group_name_H-M   'P 1'
#
loop_
_entity.id
_entity.type
_entity.pdbx_description
1 polymer ?
#
loop_
_entity_poly.entity_id
_entity_poly.type
_entity_poly.pdbx_seq_one_letter_code
_entity_poly.pdbx_strand_id
1 'polypeptide(L)'
;MLVFLLYNNLKDIWTGSECNSCVSLGLHSLTNDTLYFMATLNQSLRCFEKFQQGNHSALCKECKTTYRGLNELYSRMEKNRTLCIDIEDSMNMTRRLWSKNFNCSFPRAENVPVIAVSSFMLFLPIIFYLSVFYGWS
;
A
#
# COMPACT_ATOMS: atom_id res chain seq x y z
N MET A 1 38.82 21.09 -0.30
CA MET A 1 38.21 19.76 -0.53
C MET A 1 36.91 19.52 0.25
N LEU A 2 36.36 20.50 0.99
CA LEU A 2 35.09 20.37 1.70
C LEU A 2 33.87 20.55 0.78
N VAL A 3 33.93 21.53 -0.12
CA VAL A 3 32.83 21.86 -1.06
C VAL A 3 32.51 20.69 -1.99
N PHE A 4 33.55 19.99 -2.49
CA PHE A 4 33.37 18.82 -3.33
C PHE A 4 32.71 17.65 -2.57
N LEU A 5 33.11 17.44 -1.30
CA LEU A 5 32.48 16.44 -0.44
C LEU A 5 31.02 16.76 -0.19
N LEU A 6 30.69 18.02 0.15
CA LEU A 6 29.31 18.47 0.34
C LEU A 6 28.47 18.28 -0.93
N TYR A 7 29.02 18.64 -2.09
CA TYR A 7 28.34 18.44 -3.37
C TYR A 7 28.00 16.97 -3.62
N ASN A 8 28.96 16.06 -3.41
CA ASN A 8 28.72 14.63 -3.60
C ASN A 8 27.67 14.10 -2.62
N ASN A 9 27.72 14.48 -1.34
CA ASN A 9 26.71 14.06 -0.37
C ASN A 9 25.31 14.56 -0.76
N LEU A 10 25.18 15.81 -1.21
CA LEU A 10 23.90 16.35 -1.68
C LEU A 10 23.40 15.63 -2.93
N LYS A 11 24.31 15.30 -3.86
CA LYS A 11 24.00 14.53 -5.06
C LYS A 11 23.54 13.12 -4.71
N ASP A 12 24.18 12.48 -3.74
CA ASP A 12 23.82 11.14 -3.28
C ASP A 12 22.45 11.13 -2.59
N ILE A 13 22.15 12.15 -1.76
CA ILE A 13 20.82 12.33 -1.17
C ILE A 13 19.76 12.53 -2.27
N TRP A 14 20.04 13.42 -3.24
CA TRP A 14 19.10 13.74 -4.32
C TRP A 14 18.77 12.52 -5.20
N THR A 15 19.80 11.75 -5.55
CA THR A 15 19.67 10.55 -6.37
C THR A 15 19.05 9.39 -5.59
N GLY A 16 19.47 9.17 -4.34
CA GLY A 16 18.89 8.13 -3.48
C GLY A 16 17.42 8.37 -3.11
N SER A 17 16.97 9.63 -3.15
CA SER A 17 15.57 10.02 -2.88
C SER A 17 14.68 10.01 -4.13
N GLU A 18 15.26 9.72 -5.31
CA GLU A 18 14.59 9.76 -6.62
C GLU A 18 13.85 11.09 -6.87
N CYS A 19 14.42 12.22 -6.41
CA CYS A 19 13.78 13.54 -6.49
C CYS A 19 13.45 13.96 -7.94
N ASN A 20 14.22 13.47 -8.91
CA ASN A 20 13.98 13.71 -10.34
C ASN A 20 12.64 13.14 -10.84
N SER A 21 12.07 12.14 -10.15
CA SER A 21 10.77 11.56 -10.51
C SER A 21 9.58 12.46 -10.16
N CYS A 22 9.76 13.35 -9.19
CA CYS A 22 8.71 14.24 -8.70
C CYS A 22 8.81 15.67 -9.22
N VAL A 23 9.94 16.05 -9.82
CA VAL A 23 10.21 17.41 -10.28
C VAL A 23 10.41 17.43 -11.80
N SER A 24 9.89 18.46 -12.46
CA SER A 24 10.06 18.66 -13.90
C SER A 24 11.50 19.00 -14.28
N LEU A 25 11.84 18.75 -15.55
CA LEU A 25 13.13 19.11 -16.13
C LEU A 25 13.35 20.63 -15.96
N GLY A 26 14.41 21.01 -15.23
CA GLY A 26 14.72 22.41 -14.89
C GLY A 26 14.30 22.86 -13.48
N LEU A 27 13.78 21.96 -12.64
CA LEU A 27 13.38 22.25 -11.25
C LEU A 27 12.33 23.35 -11.10
N HIS A 28 11.52 23.60 -12.13
CA HIS A 28 10.54 24.69 -12.12
C HIS A 28 9.19 24.31 -11.48
N SER A 29 8.81 23.03 -11.54
CA SER A 29 7.50 22.57 -11.06
C SER A 29 7.50 21.09 -10.68
N LEU A 30 6.46 20.67 -9.96
CA LEU A 30 6.18 19.25 -9.74
C LEU A 30 5.67 18.59 -11.02
N THR A 31 5.88 17.29 -11.16
CA THR A 31 5.28 16.52 -12.27
C THR A 31 3.76 16.43 -12.09
N ASN A 32 3.04 16.25 -13.21
CA ASN A 32 1.58 16.10 -13.18
C ASN A 32 1.14 14.92 -12.30
N ASP A 33 1.92 13.84 -12.28
CA ASP A 33 1.64 12.65 -11.47
C ASP A 33 1.75 12.98 -9.97
N THR A 34 2.80 13.69 -9.55
CA THR A 34 2.97 14.11 -8.14
C THR A 34 1.87 15.07 -7.73
N LEU A 35 1.49 16.03 -8.58
CA LEU A 35 0.36 16.93 -8.30
C LEU A 35 -0.96 16.18 -8.13
N TYR A 36 -1.22 15.20 -9.01
CA TYR A 36 -2.41 14.37 -8.93
C TYR A 36 -2.42 13.49 -7.69
N PHE A 37 -1.27 12.92 -7.31
CA PHE A 37 -1.12 12.18 -6.06
C PHE A 37 -1.40 13.07 -4.84
N MET A 38 -0.79 14.26 -4.77
CA MET A 38 -1.00 15.20 -3.65
C MET A 38 -2.46 15.67 -3.55
N ALA A 39 -3.15 15.88 -4.67
CA ALA A 39 -4.56 16.20 -4.69
C ALA A 39 -5.43 15.04 -4.14
N THR A 40 -5.14 13.81 -4.57
CA THR A 40 -5.83 12.60 -4.11
C THR A 40 -5.57 12.33 -2.62
N LEU A 41 -4.32 12.54 -2.17
CA LEU A 41 -3.92 12.46 -0.78
C LEU A 41 -4.69 13.47 0.07
N ASN A 42 -4.71 14.74 -0.34
CA ASN A 42 -5.46 15.79 0.36
C ASN A 42 -6.96 15.45 0.46
N GLN A 43 -7.55 14.86 -0.59
CA GLN A 43 -8.93 14.39 -0.53
C GLN A 43 -9.12 13.28 0.52
N SER A 44 -8.18 12.34 0.61
CA SER A 44 -8.23 11.26 1.61
C SER A 44 -8.07 11.78 3.04
N LEU A 45 -7.14 12.71 3.27
CA LEU A 45 -6.91 13.32 4.58
C LEU A 45 -8.10 14.16 5.03
N ARG A 46 -8.71 14.94 4.14
CA ARG A 46 -9.96 15.66 4.45
C ARG A 46 -11.10 14.71 4.84
N CYS A 47 -11.17 13.54 4.21
CA CYS A 47 -12.14 12.51 4.62
C CYS A 47 -11.83 12.02 6.04
N PHE A 48 -10.56 11.74 6.35
CA PHE A 48 -10.17 11.30 7.69
C PHE A 48 -10.49 12.36 8.75
N GLU A 49 -10.12 13.62 8.52
CA GLU A 49 -10.40 14.74 9.43
C GLU A 49 -11.90 14.90 9.71
N LYS A 50 -12.75 14.78 8.67
CA LYS A 50 -14.21 14.89 8.80
C LYS A 50 -14.80 13.87 9.78
N PHE A 51 -14.23 12.67 9.85
CA PHE A 51 -14.72 11.59 10.70
C PHE A 51 -13.81 11.31 11.92
N GLN A 52 -12.72 12.06 12.08
CA GLN A 52 -11.73 11.88 13.15
C GLN A 52 -12.31 12.18 14.55
N GLN A 53 -13.22 13.14 14.66
CA GLN A 53 -13.90 13.50 15.91
C GLN A 53 -15.14 12.63 16.19
N GLY A 54 -15.45 11.68 15.29
CA GLY A 54 -16.64 10.84 15.36
C GLY A 54 -16.33 9.36 15.55
N ASN A 55 -17.24 8.52 15.08
CA ASN A 55 -17.13 7.07 15.21
C ASN A 55 -16.14 6.49 14.17
N HIS A 56 -15.01 5.94 14.60
CA HIS A 56 -13.97 5.38 13.71
C HIS A 56 -14.51 4.31 12.75
N SER A 57 -15.55 3.57 13.15
CA SER A 57 -16.22 2.59 12.29
C SER A 57 -16.87 3.21 11.05
N ALA A 58 -17.43 4.42 11.17
CA ALA A 58 -17.99 5.17 10.06
C ALA A 58 -16.87 5.69 9.14
N LEU A 59 -15.75 6.17 9.70
CA LEU A 59 -14.57 6.58 8.93
C LEU A 59 -14.09 5.46 8.01
N CYS A 60 -13.93 4.25 8.56
CA CYS A 60 -13.47 3.09 7.79
C CYS A 60 -14.42 2.69 6.66
N LYS A 61 -15.72 3.02 6.76
CA LYS A 61 -16.73 2.71 5.74
C LYS A 61 -16.78 3.80 4.68
N GLU A 62 -16.88 5.06 5.10
CA GLU A 62 -17.08 6.21 4.22
C GLU A 62 -15.79 6.59 3.46
N CYS A 63 -14.62 6.53 4.12
CA CYS A 63 -13.34 6.90 3.49
C CYS A 63 -12.66 5.73 2.78
N LYS A 64 -13.25 4.52 2.80
CA LYS A 64 -12.68 3.31 2.19
C LYS A 64 -12.41 3.46 0.70
N THR A 65 -13.36 4.06 -0.02
CA THR A 65 -13.29 4.23 -1.48
C THR A 65 -12.18 5.20 -1.85
N THR A 66 -12.11 6.34 -1.17
CA THR A 66 -11.06 7.35 -1.37
C THR A 66 -9.68 6.80 -1.04
N TYR A 67 -9.52 6.13 0.10
CA TYR A 67 -8.26 5.50 0.50
C TYR A 67 -7.83 4.40 -0.48
N ARG A 68 -8.78 3.57 -0.95
CA ARG A 68 -8.52 2.55 -1.96
C ARG A 68 -8.03 3.19 -3.27
N GLY A 69 -8.65 4.28 -3.73
CA GLY A 69 -8.23 5.02 -4.91
C GLY A 69 -6.81 5.56 -4.78
N LEU A 70 -6.45 6.13 -3.62
CA LEU A 70 -5.08 6.56 -3.33
C LEU A 70 -4.08 5.40 -3.40
N ASN A 71 -4.43 4.24 -2.81
CA ASN A 71 -3.55 3.07 -2.82
C ASN A 71 -3.40 2.44 -4.22
N GLU A 72 -4.46 2.46 -5.03
CA GLU A 72 -4.41 2.04 -6.44
C GLU A 72 -3.53 2.99 -7.28
N LEU A 73 -3.63 4.30 -7.04
CA LEU A 73 -2.76 5.31 -7.67
C LEU A 73 -1.29 5.09 -7.30
N TYR A 74 -1.00 4.94 -6.00
CA TYR A 74 0.35 4.63 -5.52
C TYR A 74 0.90 3.37 -6.19
N SER A 75 0.12 2.29 -6.24
CA SER A 75 0.52 1.01 -6.86
C SER A 75 0.81 1.15 -8.35
N ARG A 76 0.15 2.10 -9.04
CA ARG A 76 0.43 2.41 -10.45
C ARG A 76 1.74 3.18 -10.60
N MET A 77 1.96 4.17 -9.75
CA MET A 77 3.20 4.97 -9.75
C MET A 77 4.43 4.11 -9.40
N GLU A 78 4.26 3.18 -8.46
CA GLU A 78 5.29 2.19 -8.10
C GLU A 78 5.69 1.35 -9.32
N LYS A 79 4.71 0.84 -10.09
CA LYS A 79 4.98 0.09 -11.33
C LYS A 79 5.66 0.94 -12.40
N ASN A 80 5.30 2.22 -12.48
CA ASN A 80 5.88 3.17 -13.43
C ASN A 80 7.23 3.75 -12.96
N ARG A 81 7.69 3.40 -11.75
CA ARG A 81 8.91 3.95 -11.12
C ARG A 81 8.92 5.48 -11.07
N THR A 82 7.77 6.08 -10.83
CA THR A 82 7.61 7.55 -10.68
C THR A 82 7.45 7.99 -9.23
N LEU A 83 7.93 7.16 -8.29
CA LEU A 83 7.93 7.47 -6.86
C LEU A 83 9.15 8.32 -6.49
N CYS A 84 8.97 9.17 -5.51
CA CYS A 84 10.04 9.84 -4.77
C CYS A 84 9.77 9.71 -3.28
N ILE A 85 10.77 10.02 -2.46
CA ILE A 85 10.70 9.88 -1.01
C ILE A 85 9.48 10.57 -0.38
N ASP A 86 9.05 11.74 -0.88
CA ASP A 86 7.89 12.47 -0.36
C ASP A 86 6.58 11.70 -0.56
N ILE A 87 6.43 11.01 -1.70
CA ILE A 87 5.26 10.18 -2.01
C ILE A 87 5.29 8.92 -1.14
N GLU A 88 6.45 8.30 -0.97
CA GLU A 88 6.61 7.12 -0.12
C GLU A 88 6.30 7.42 1.34
N ASP A 89 6.86 8.51 1.88
CA ASP A 89 6.64 8.91 3.27
C ASP A 89 5.17 9.27 3.54
N SER A 90 4.58 10.11 2.68
CA SER A 90 3.17 10.48 2.82
C SER A 90 2.24 9.27 2.72
N MET A 91 2.50 8.32 1.82
CA MET A 91 1.72 7.09 1.74
C MET A 91 1.95 6.19 2.96
N ASN A 92 3.18 6.09 3.46
CA ASN A 92 3.50 5.29 4.64
C ASN A 92 2.80 5.83 5.89
N MET A 93 2.83 7.15 6.09
CA MET A 93 2.11 7.83 7.17
C MET A 93 0.60 7.61 7.03
N THR A 94 0.05 7.72 5.81
CA THR A 94 -1.38 7.48 5.54
C THR A 94 -1.79 6.03 5.82
N ARG A 95 -0.96 5.05 5.45
CA ARG A 95 -1.17 3.63 5.77
C ARG A 95 -1.12 3.37 7.27
N ARG A 96 -0.21 4.02 7.99
CA ARG A 96 -0.14 3.94 9.45
C ARG A 96 -1.39 4.53 10.11
N LEU A 97 -1.86 5.67 9.63
CA LEU A 97 -3.11 6.28 10.09
C LEU A 97 -4.30 5.32 9.88
N TRP A 98 -4.45 4.80 8.66
CA TRP A 98 -5.53 3.88 8.30
C TRP A 98 -5.52 2.58 9.12
N SER A 99 -4.35 1.95 9.26
CA SER A 99 -4.24 0.62 9.88
C SER A 99 -4.07 0.66 11.39
N LYS A 100 -3.19 1.52 11.93
CA LYS A 100 -2.85 1.52 13.36
C LYS A 100 -3.71 2.48 14.16
N ASN A 101 -3.96 3.68 13.65
CA ASN A 101 -4.69 4.69 14.41
C ASN A 101 -6.21 4.49 14.30
N PHE A 102 -6.72 4.23 13.10
CA PHE A 102 -8.16 4.01 12.87
C PHE A 102 -8.57 2.54 12.92
N ASN A 103 -7.62 1.60 12.90
CA ASN A 103 -7.88 0.16 12.90
C ASN A 103 -8.81 -0.33 11.78
N CYS A 104 -8.72 0.31 10.61
CA CYS A 104 -9.56 0.00 9.44
C CYS A 104 -9.04 -1.17 8.59
N SER A 105 -7.99 -1.88 9.05
CA SER A 105 -7.47 -3.05 8.34
C SER A 105 -8.36 -4.26 8.60
N PHE A 106 -9.29 -4.53 7.69
CA PHE A 106 -10.09 -5.74 7.74
C PHE A 106 -9.33 -6.90 7.08
N PRO A 107 -9.12 -8.03 7.78
CA PRO A 107 -8.61 -9.23 7.14
C PRO A 107 -9.59 -9.65 6.05
N ARG A 108 -9.06 -9.90 4.84
CA ARG A 108 -9.84 -10.39 3.72
C ARG A 108 -10.41 -11.77 4.12
N ALA A 109 -11.73 -11.94 4.04
CA ALA A 109 -12.42 -13.16 4.43
C ALA A 109 -12.24 -14.29 3.40
N GLU A 110 -10.98 -14.62 3.07
CA GLU A 110 -10.66 -15.78 2.20
C GLU A 110 -10.30 -17.02 3.00
N ASN A 111 -10.44 -16.97 4.33
CA ASN A 111 -10.07 -18.09 5.21
C ASN A 111 -10.92 -19.33 4.92
N VAL A 112 -12.21 -19.16 4.59
CA VAL A 112 -13.15 -20.26 4.37
C VAL A 112 -12.76 -21.16 3.18
N PRO A 113 -12.59 -20.63 1.95
CA PRO A 113 -12.18 -21.47 0.81
C PRO A 113 -10.79 -22.07 1.02
N VAL A 114 -9.85 -21.34 1.63
CA VAL A 114 -8.49 -21.85 1.89
C VAL A 114 -8.53 -23.04 2.85
N ILE A 115 -9.30 -22.95 3.94
CA ILE A 115 -9.44 -24.04 4.91
C ILE A 115 -10.09 -25.26 4.26
N ALA A 116 -11.14 -25.06 3.45
CA ALA A 116 -11.85 -26.15 2.78
C ALA A 116 -10.97 -26.92 1.76
N VAL A 117 -10.20 -26.20 0.94
CA VAL A 117 -9.29 -26.83 -0.03
C VAL A 117 -8.14 -27.55 0.69
N SER A 118 -7.58 -26.92 1.72
CA SER A 118 -6.48 -27.51 2.50
C SER A 118 -6.90 -28.78 3.22
N SER A 119 -8.11 -28.79 3.82
CA SER A 119 -8.62 -29.98 4.49
C SER A 119 -8.88 -31.12 3.50
N PHE A 120 -9.50 -30.83 2.35
CA PHE A 120 -9.74 -31.83 1.31
C PHE A 120 -8.43 -32.49 0.84
N MET A 121 -7.39 -31.69 0.57
CA MET A 121 -6.07 -32.22 0.16
C MET A 121 -5.44 -33.13 1.22
N LEU A 122 -5.65 -32.85 2.51
CA LEU A 122 -5.15 -33.69 3.61
C LEU A 122 -5.91 -35.01 3.77
N PHE A 123 -7.21 -35.04 3.44
CA PHE A 123 -8.02 -36.26 3.55
C PHE A 123 -7.86 -37.21 2.35
N LEU A 124 -7.48 -36.71 1.17
CA LEU A 124 -7.23 -37.53 -0.02
C LEU A 124 -6.26 -38.72 0.22
N PRO A 125 -5.06 -38.54 0.81
CA PRO A 125 -4.16 -39.66 1.05
C PRO A 125 -4.75 -40.68 2.05
N ILE A 126 -5.48 -40.22 3.07
CA ILE A 126 -6.12 -41.11 4.05
C ILE A 126 -7.16 -42.00 3.35
N ILE A 127 -8.03 -41.40 2.53
CA ILE A 127 -9.04 -42.13 1.76
C ILE A 127 -8.36 -43.12 0.79
N PHE A 128 -7.27 -42.72 0.14
CA PHE A 128 -6.51 -43.59 -0.76
C PHE A 128 -5.91 -44.80 -0.04
N TYR A 129 -5.27 -44.61 1.12
CA TYR A 129 -4.71 -45.73 1.87
C TYR A 129 -5.79 -46.67 2.42
N LEU A 130 -6.91 -46.12 2.90
CA LEU A 130 -8.03 -46.94 3.38
C LEU A 130 -8.69 -47.72 2.23
N SER A 131 -8.89 -47.10 1.06
CA SER A 131 -9.50 -47.79 -0.09
C SER A 131 -8.62 -48.92 -0.61
N VAL A 132 -7.30 -48.75 -0.60
CA VAL A 132 -6.35 -49.83 -0.93
C VAL A 132 -6.39 -50.95 0.11
N PHE A 133 -6.42 -50.61 1.41
CA PHE A 133 -6.44 -51.63 2.47
C PHE A 133 -7.74 -52.46 2.49
N TYR A 134 -8.91 -51.81 2.37
CA TYR A 134 -10.20 -52.51 2.38
C TYR A 134 -10.58 -53.08 1.00
N GLY A 135 -10.00 -52.59 -0.10
CA GLY A 135 -10.27 -53.08 -1.45
C GLY A 135 -9.45 -54.32 -1.86
N TRP A 136 -8.50 -54.76 -1.03
CA TRP A 136 -7.68 -55.98 -1.21
C TRP A 136 -8.00 -57.07 -0.17
N SER A 137 -9.17 -57.01 0.49
CA SER A 137 -9.76 -58.09 1.29
C SER A 137 -11.03 -58.62 0.63
#